data_AF-A0A6P0Q0Y1-F1
#
_entry.id   AF-A0A6P0Q0Y1-F1
#
_cell.length_a   1.000
_cell.length_b   1.000
_cell.length_c   1.000
_cell.angle_alpha   90.00
_cell.angle_beta   90.00
_cell.angle_gamma   90.00
#
_symmetry.space_group_name_H-M   'P 1'
#
loop_
_entity.id
_entity.type
_entity.pdbx_description
1 polymer ?
#
loop_
_entity_poly.entity_id
_entity_poly.type
_entity_poly.pdbx_seq_one_letter_code
_entity_poly.pdbx_strand_id
1 'polypeptide(L)'
;MKTWVRRLSTIICTITLAFTLMAKPAQAYSDIALVRQAPGWGSIPVAFAEGDGSFNVTNAGISNFIDKWAPTGGVKVLTGDFNGNGRTDIALVRQAPGWGSIPVAFSNGDGSFNVTNAGISNFIDKWA
;
A
#
# COMPACT_ATOMS: atom_id res chain seq x y z
N MET A 1 8.80 -49.33 -31.72
CA MET A 1 9.50 -49.72 -30.47
C MET A 1 11.00 -49.48 -30.64
N LYS A 2 11.62 -48.95 -29.59
CA LYS A 2 13.01 -49.18 -29.17
C LYS A 2 14.17 -48.72 -30.09
N THR A 3 14.63 -47.51 -29.77
CA THR A 3 16.00 -47.13 -29.38
C THR A 3 17.20 -47.74 -30.10
N TRP A 4 18.07 -46.86 -30.60
CA TRP A 4 19.54 -47.03 -30.59
C TRP A 4 20.21 -45.71 -30.18
N VAL A 5 21.13 -45.79 -29.20
CA VAL A 5 22.08 -44.72 -28.87
C VAL A 5 23.37 -45.00 -29.61
N ARG A 6 23.87 -44.05 -30.42
CA ARG A 6 25.31 -43.83 -30.64
C ARG A 6 25.61 -42.34 -30.87
N ARG A 7 26.74 -41.95 -30.29
CA ARG A 7 27.32 -40.61 -30.06
C ARG A 7 27.54 -39.77 -31.32
N LEU A 8 27.42 -38.45 -31.20
CA LEU A 8 28.17 -37.39 -31.92
C LEU A 8 28.15 -36.15 -30.99
N SER A 9 29.25 -35.82 -30.30
CA SER A 9 30.22 -34.78 -30.71
C SER A 9 29.58 -33.52 -31.33
N THR A 10 29.77 -32.41 -30.62
CA THR A 10 29.54 -31.01 -31.01
C THR A 10 28.08 -30.58 -31.17
N ILE A 11 27.47 -30.10 -30.08
CA ILE A 11 26.32 -29.20 -30.15
C ILE A 11 26.55 -28.06 -29.17
N ILE A 12 26.56 -26.86 -29.74
CA ILE A 12 26.35 -25.54 -29.14
C ILE A 12 25.44 -25.68 -27.91
N CYS A 13 26.03 -25.66 -26.70
CA CYS A 13 25.26 -25.68 -25.46
C CYS A 13 24.80 -24.24 -25.18
N THR A 14 23.70 -23.92 -25.84
CA THR A 14 22.56 -23.18 -25.30
C THR A 14 22.88 -22.13 -24.25
N ILE A 15 22.72 -20.89 -24.71
CA ILE A 15 22.18 -19.76 -23.96
C ILE A 15 21.13 -20.28 -22.97
N THR A 16 21.58 -20.61 -21.76
CA THR A 16 20.75 -20.48 -20.58
C THR A 16 21.15 -19.14 -20.03
N LEU A 17 20.65 -18.08 -20.67
CA LEU A 17 20.49 -16.82 -19.97
C LEU A 17 19.57 -17.20 -18.82
N ALA A 18 20.18 -17.47 -17.68
CA ALA A 18 19.49 -17.72 -16.45
C ALA A 18 18.51 -16.55 -16.32
N PHE A 19 17.23 -16.86 -16.52
CA PHE A 19 16.14 -16.07 -15.99
C PHE A 19 16.22 -16.28 -14.48
N THR A 20 17.29 -15.75 -13.90
CA THR A 20 17.49 -15.61 -12.47
C THR A 20 16.40 -14.64 -12.06
N LEU A 21 15.28 -15.21 -11.61
CA LEU A 21 14.63 -14.84 -10.37
C LEU A 21 14.86 -13.39 -9.93
N MET A 22 14.43 -12.41 -10.73
CA MET A 22 14.01 -11.15 -10.15
C MET A 22 12.55 -11.36 -9.80
N ALA A 23 12.30 -11.92 -8.60
CA ALA A 23 11.20 -11.36 -7.83
C ALA A 23 11.34 -9.86 -7.98
N LYS A 24 10.33 -9.16 -8.53
CA LYS A 24 10.35 -7.69 -8.55
C LYS A 24 10.81 -7.30 -7.14
N PRO A 25 11.95 -6.60 -6.97
CA PRO A 25 12.33 -6.16 -5.64
C PRO A 25 11.08 -5.49 -5.06
N ALA A 26 10.72 -5.83 -3.82
CA ALA A 26 9.60 -5.18 -3.14
C ALA A 26 9.65 -3.70 -3.51
N GLN A 27 8.59 -3.20 -4.17
CA GLN A 27 8.61 -2.00 -5.02
C GLN A 27 9.57 -0.96 -4.41
N ALA A 28 10.75 -0.78 -5.02
CA ALA A 28 11.83 0.01 -4.41
C ALA A 28 11.54 1.52 -4.41
N TYR A 29 10.33 1.89 -4.81
CA TYR A 29 9.88 3.24 -5.04
C TYR A 29 8.77 3.57 -4.06
N SER A 30 8.77 4.81 -3.58
CA SER A 30 7.67 5.32 -2.78
C SER A 30 6.52 5.72 -3.69
N ASP A 31 5.32 5.24 -3.37
CA ASP A 31 4.09 5.62 -4.06
C ASP A 31 3.52 6.93 -3.49
N ILE A 32 2.56 7.51 -4.20
CA ILE A 32 1.88 8.74 -3.77
C ILE A 32 0.39 8.42 -3.56
N ALA A 33 -0.13 8.72 -2.38
CA ALA A 33 -1.55 8.60 -2.07
C ALA A 33 -2.17 9.96 -1.75
N LEU A 34 -3.39 10.20 -2.24
CA LEU A 34 -4.14 11.42 -1.93
C LEU A 34 -5.19 11.15 -0.85
N VAL A 35 -5.04 11.82 0.31
CA VAL A 35 -5.99 11.78 1.41
C VAL A 35 -6.73 13.11 1.49
N ARG A 36 -7.93 13.18 0.89
CA ARG A 36 -8.70 14.42 0.87
C ARG A 36 -9.43 14.62 2.20
N GLN A 37 -9.25 15.80 2.81
CA GLN A 37 -9.93 16.19 4.06
C GLN A 37 -11.08 17.16 3.79
N ALA A 38 -11.85 16.93 2.73
CA ALA A 38 -13.01 17.75 2.36
C ALA A 38 -14.18 16.86 1.88
N PRO A 39 -15.44 17.25 2.13
CA PRO A 39 -16.61 16.46 1.74
C PRO A 39 -16.73 16.20 0.24
N GLY A 40 -17.52 15.17 -0.12
CA GLY A 40 -17.85 14.84 -1.51
C GLY A 40 -16.79 13.99 -2.22
N TRP A 41 -15.94 13.27 -1.46
CA TRP A 41 -14.94 12.35 -1.96
C TRP A 41 -14.99 11.08 -1.13
N GLY A 42 -14.84 9.91 -1.75
CA GLY A 42 -15.05 8.61 -1.10
C GLY A 42 -13.97 7.57 -1.41
N SER A 43 -12.80 7.98 -1.91
CA SER A 43 -11.72 7.10 -2.35
C SER A 43 -10.34 7.61 -1.95
N ILE A 44 -9.32 6.75 -2.06
CA ILE A 44 -7.91 7.17 -1.99
C ILE A 44 -7.28 6.80 -3.33
N PRO A 45 -7.04 7.78 -4.23
CA PRO A 45 -6.19 7.54 -5.38
C PRO A 45 -4.76 7.25 -4.94
N VAL A 46 -4.17 6.21 -5.52
CA VAL A 46 -2.77 5.84 -5.32
C VAL A 46 -2.08 5.81 -6.68
N ALA A 47 -1.02 6.59 -6.81
CA ALA A 47 -0.12 6.60 -7.95
C ALA A 47 1.10 5.74 -7.62
N PHE A 48 1.16 4.55 -8.24
CA PHE A 48 2.27 3.61 -8.13
C PHE A 48 3.44 4.07 -8.98
N ALA A 49 4.59 4.27 -8.35
CA ALA A 49 5.79 4.73 -9.05
C ALA A 49 6.47 3.56 -9.78
N GLU A 50 6.82 3.76 -11.06
CA GLU A 50 7.54 2.76 -11.87
C GLU A 50 9.06 2.99 -11.89
N GLY A 51 9.53 4.10 -11.30
CA GLY A 51 10.95 4.42 -11.13
C GLY A 51 11.58 5.24 -12.26
N ASP A 52 10.86 5.47 -13.34
CA ASP A 52 11.28 6.27 -14.50
C ASP A 52 10.56 7.63 -14.58
N GLY A 53 9.86 8.01 -13.50
CA GLY A 53 9.00 9.20 -13.43
C GLY A 53 7.59 8.98 -13.97
N SER A 54 7.26 7.78 -14.45
CA SER A 54 5.88 7.40 -14.76
C SER A 54 5.17 6.79 -13.56
N PHE A 55 3.82 6.84 -13.61
CA PHE A 55 2.95 6.36 -12.54
C PHE A 55 1.76 5.58 -13.11
N ASN A 56 1.44 4.45 -12.47
CA ASN A 56 0.18 3.75 -12.68
C ASN A 56 -0.81 4.13 -11.57
N VAL A 57 -2.01 4.60 -11.92
CA VAL A 57 -2.95 5.14 -10.92
C VAL A 57 -4.11 4.18 -10.68
N THR A 58 -4.38 3.92 -9.41
CA THR A 58 -5.61 3.29 -8.94
C THR A 58 -6.47 4.29 -8.19
N ASN A 59 -7.78 4.04 -8.13
CA ASN A 59 -8.73 4.87 -7.40
C ASN A 59 -9.76 3.97 -6.71
N ALA A 60 -9.41 3.44 -5.54
CA ALA A 60 -10.26 2.54 -4.78
C ALA A 60 -11.13 3.31 -3.77
N GLY A 61 -12.42 2.98 -3.74
CA GLY A 61 -13.36 3.51 -2.74
C GLY A 61 -13.00 3.03 -1.33
N ILE A 62 -13.23 3.90 -0.34
CA ILE A 62 -12.95 3.61 1.06
C ILE A 62 -14.01 4.24 1.96
N SER A 63 -14.92 3.41 2.45
CA SER A 63 -16.08 3.86 3.23
C SER A 63 -15.68 4.40 4.60
N ASN A 64 -16.35 5.45 5.06
CA ASN A 64 -16.15 6.18 6.32
C ASN A 64 -14.80 6.89 6.48
N PHE A 65 -13.72 6.40 5.86
CA PHE A 65 -12.39 6.95 6.07
C PHE A 65 -12.27 8.35 5.47
N ILE A 66 -12.61 8.52 4.19
CA ILE A 66 -12.45 9.79 3.46
C ILE A 66 -13.70 10.67 3.51
N ASP A 67 -14.89 10.08 3.51
CA ASP A 67 -16.16 10.82 3.46
C ASP A 67 -16.65 11.26 4.84
N LYS A 68 -16.18 10.65 5.93
CA LYS A 68 -16.65 10.91 7.30
C LYS A 68 -15.53 11.36 8.25
N TRP A 69 -14.45 10.60 8.38
CA TRP A 69 -13.42 10.91 9.39
C TRP A 69 -12.39 11.92 8.90
N ALA A 70 -11.79 11.74 7.73
CA ALA A 70 -10.77 12.64 7.16
C ALA A 70 -11.17 14.13 7.12
N PRO A 71 -12.42 14.51 6.76
CA PRO A 71 -12.82 15.92 6.67
C PRO A 71 -13.12 16.56 8.04
N THR A 72 -13.02 15.81 9.14
CA THR A 72 -13.24 16.37 10.46
C THR A 72 -12.16 17.42 10.76
N GLY A 73 -12.59 18.61 11.19
CA GLY A 73 -11.69 19.71 11.52
C GLY A 73 -10.64 19.33 12.56
N GLY A 74 -9.37 19.63 12.27
CA GLY A 74 -8.23 19.33 13.14
C GLY A 74 -7.63 17.93 12.97
N VAL A 75 -8.18 17.09 12.08
CA VAL A 75 -7.56 15.80 11.75
C VAL A 75 -6.21 16.01 11.06
N LYS A 76 -5.23 15.22 11.47
CA LYS A 76 -3.92 15.06 10.84
C LYS A 76 -3.83 13.66 10.23
N VAL A 77 -3.14 13.58 9.11
CA VAL A 77 -2.86 12.33 8.41
C VAL A 77 -1.44 11.91 8.80
N LEU A 78 -1.31 10.67 9.27
CA LEU A 78 -0.02 10.03 9.54
C LEU A 78 0.14 8.84 8.61
N THR A 79 1.38 8.52 8.25
CA THR A 79 1.72 7.36 7.42
C THR A 79 2.80 6.54 8.08
N GLY A 80 2.77 5.22 7.85
CA GLY A 80 3.72 4.27 8.40
C GLY A 80 3.26 2.84 8.19
N ASP A 81 4.13 1.87 8.43
CA ASP A 81 3.74 0.46 8.46
C ASP A 81 3.27 0.11 9.88
N PHE A 82 1.96 0.16 10.13
CA PHE A 82 1.39 -0.01 11.45
C PHE A 82 1.05 -1.47 11.78
N ASN A 83 1.10 -2.36 10.79
CA ASN A 83 0.84 -3.79 10.97
C ASN A 83 2.05 -4.70 10.65
N GLY A 84 3.18 -4.12 10.23
CA GLY A 84 4.43 -4.83 9.98
C GLY A 84 4.46 -5.63 8.69
N ASN A 85 3.59 -5.33 7.71
CA ASN A 85 3.49 -6.08 6.46
C ASN A 85 4.41 -5.55 5.35
N GLY A 86 5.21 -4.52 5.63
CA GLY A 86 6.12 -3.88 4.69
C GLY A 86 5.43 -2.89 3.74
N ARG A 87 4.19 -2.46 4.03
CA ARG A 87 3.41 -1.52 3.22
C ARG A 87 3.07 -0.29 4.03
N THR A 88 2.98 0.86 3.35
CA THR A 88 2.62 2.11 4.01
C THR A 88 1.12 2.16 4.23
N ASP A 89 0.72 2.16 5.49
CA ASP A 89 -0.63 2.40 5.97
C ASP A 89 -0.86 3.89 6.22
N ILE A 90 -2.14 4.27 6.42
CA ILE A 90 -2.56 5.65 6.66
C ILE A 90 -3.41 5.69 7.93
N ALA A 91 -3.06 6.55 8.87
CA ALA A 91 -3.82 6.77 10.10
C ALA A 91 -4.35 8.20 10.19
N LEU A 92 -5.53 8.34 10.79
CA LEU A 92 -6.11 9.65 11.11
C LEU A 92 -6.04 9.88 12.61
N VAL A 93 -5.43 10.99 13.01
CA VAL A 93 -5.36 11.42 14.40
C VAL A 93 -5.93 12.81 14.55
N ARG A 94 -6.56 13.09 15.68
CA ARG A 94 -7.06 14.42 16.00
C ARG A 94 -6.79 14.73 17.45
N GLN A 95 -6.04 15.80 17.68
CA GLN A 95 -5.65 16.27 19.00
C GLN A 95 -6.70 17.27 19.51
N ALA A 96 -7.91 16.78 19.77
CA ALA A 96 -9.00 17.59 20.28
C ALA A 96 -10.06 16.71 20.96
N PRO A 97 -10.80 17.25 21.96
CA PRO A 97 -11.85 16.52 22.65
C PRO A 97 -12.89 15.91 21.71
N GLY A 98 -13.41 14.74 22.09
CA GLY A 98 -14.43 14.02 21.34
C GLY A 98 -13.89 13.12 20.22
N TRP A 99 -12.57 12.92 20.14
CA TRP A 99 -11.95 11.97 19.20
C TRP A 99 -11.30 10.80 19.95
N GLY A 100 -12.10 9.80 20.31
CA GLY A 100 -11.66 8.69 21.17
C GLY A 100 -11.06 7.48 20.45
N SER A 101 -10.68 7.61 19.17
CA SER A 101 -10.26 6.48 18.35
C SER A 101 -9.22 6.85 17.30
N ILE A 102 -8.54 5.84 16.73
CA ILE A 102 -7.62 6.02 15.60
C ILE A 102 -8.15 5.17 14.43
N PRO A 103 -8.78 5.81 13.42
CA PRO A 103 -9.02 5.17 12.14
C PRO A 103 -7.69 4.88 11.44
N VAL A 104 -7.50 3.64 10.99
CA VAL A 104 -6.35 3.21 10.20
C VAL A 104 -6.82 2.52 8.93
N ALA A 105 -6.33 2.99 7.79
CA ALA A 105 -6.47 2.37 6.49
C ALA A 105 -5.19 1.56 6.21
N PHE A 106 -5.28 0.25 6.39
CA PHE A 106 -4.19 -0.71 6.14
C PHE A 106 -4.07 -1.00 4.65
N SER A 107 -2.88 -0.88 4.09
CA SER A 107 -2.65 -1.02 2.65
C SER A 107 -2.62 -2.50 2.23
N ASN A 108 -3.41 -2.82 1.19
CA ASN A 108 -3.37 -4.12 0.52
C ASN A 108 -2.33 -4.16 -0.62
N GLY A 109 -1.56 -3.10 -0.83
CA GLY A 109 -0.47 -3.04 -1.82
C GLY A 109 -0.92 -3.02 -3.28
N ASP A 110 -2.22 -3.06 -3.54
CA ASP A 110 -2.84 -2.99 -4.87
C ASP A 110 -3.67 -1.71 -5.08
N GLY A 111 -3.58 -0.79 -4.11
CA GLY A 111 -4.30 0.49 -4.12
C GLY A 111 -5.61 0.45 -3.34
N SER A 112 -6.01 -0.73 -2.86
CA SER A 112 -7.10 -0.89 -1.91
C SER A 112 -6.62 -0.86 -0.46
N PHE A 113 -7.55 -0.57 0.45
CA PHE A 113 -7.27 -0.44 1.88
C PHE A 113 -8.32 -1.17 2.70
N ASN A 114 -7.87 -1.81 3.79
CA ASN A 114 -8.76 -2.33 4.82
C ASN A 114 -8.82 -1.34 6.00
N VAL A 115 -10.02 -0.90 6.36
CA VAL A 115 -10.19 0.12 7.38
C VAL A 115 -10.56 -0.48 8.71
N THR A 116 -9.86 -0.05 9.76
CA THR A 116 -10.24 -0.29 11.15
C THR A 116 -10.39 1.04 11.87
N ASN A 117 -11.16 1.03 12.96
CA ASN A 117 -11.28 2.19 13.83
C ASN A 117 -11.32 1.70 15.28
N ALA A 118 -10.14 1.67 15.92
CA ALA A 118 -9.99 1.17 17.27
C ALA A 118 -10.09 2.32 18.28
N GLY A 119 -10.93 2.13 19.31
CA GLY A 119 -11.00 3.04 20.45
C GLY A 119 -9.72 2.97 21.28
N ILE A 120 -9.24 4.13 21.71
CA ILE A 120 -7.99 4.25 22.48
C ILE A 120 -8.23 5.10 23.72
N SER A 121 -8.27 4.45 24.88
CA SER A 121 -8.38 5.17 26.15
C SER A 121 -7.08 5.88 26.51
N ASN A 122 -7.19 7.05 27.15
CA ASN A 122 -6.08 7.77 27.78
C ASN A 122 -4.95 8.29 26.86
N PHE A 123 -5.02 8.12 25.54
CA PHE A 123 -4.03 8.71 24.62
C PHE A 123 -4.49 10.09 24.14
N ILE A 124 -5.71 10.19 23.59
CA ILE A 124 -6.25 11.47 23.11
C ILE A 124 -6.89 12.28 24.23
N ASP A 125 -7.74 11.67 25.05
CA ASP A 125 -8.50 12.41 26.07
C ASP A 125 -7.65 12.94 27.25
N LYS A 126 -6.37 12.56 27.34
CA LYS A 126 -5.48 12.98 28.45
C LYS A 126 -4.24 13.75 28.01
N TRP A 127 -3.73 13.53 26.80
CA TRP A 127 -2.41 14.05 26.38
C TRP A 127 -2.44 14.75 25.02
N ALA A 128 -3.60 14.89 24.39
CA ALA A 128 -3.75 15.51 23.10
C ALA A 128 -4.51 16.85 23.17
#